data_AF-W2SUY6-F1
#
_entry.id   AF-W2SUY6-F1
#
_cell.length_a   1.000
_cell.length_b   1.000
_cell.length_c   1.000
_cell.angle_alpha   90.00
_cell.angle_beta   90.00
_cell.angle_gamma   90.00
#
_symmetry.space_group_name_H-M   'P 1'
#
loop_
_entity.id
_entity.type
_entity.pdbx_description
1 polymer ?
#
loop_
_entity_poly.entity_id
_entity_poly.type
_entity_poly.pdbx_seq_one_letter_code
_entity_poly.pdbx_strand_id
1 'polypeptide(L)'
;MNGHEQPLSVMFARSAGCEMTSEVRTAVVYHNKTPHIADEIKLRIPVDLDDGHHLLFTFYHISCKANNKDEEVEYPIGFSWLPLFRDGRLSTGDFHLPICLDRLPSSYGYLSPDVALPNVRWLDGHKPVFNLSIIAISTVHPQDEYLERFFIGVNSLSSTDRRKPPVSENALISAAQVLLFAWSLS
;
A
#
# COMPACT_ATOMS: atom_id res chain seq x y z
N MET A 1 -10.46 -11.07 -8.75
CA MET A 1 -9.77 -12.27 -8.22
C MET A 1 -9.39 -13.20 -9.36
N ASN A 2 -8.35 -12.81 -10.09
CA ASN A 2 -7.42 -13.68 -10.82
C ASN A 2 -6.83 -14.67 -9.81
N GLY A 3 -6.92 -15.98 -10.06
CA GLY A 3 -6.66 -17.06 -9.09
C GLY A 3 -5.21 -17.26 -8.62
N HIS A 4 -4.36 -16.22 -8.66
CA HIS A 4 -2.95 -16.31 -8.26
C HIS A 4 -2.51 -15.28 -7.21
N GLU A 5 -3.35 -14.30 -6.85
CA GLU A 5 -3.05 -13.39 -5.75
C GLU A 5 -3.38 -14.07 -4.42
N GLN A 6 -2.36 -14.33 -3.61
CA GLN A 6 -2.48 -14.97 -2.30
C GLN A 6 -2.11 -13.96 -1.22
N PRO A 7 -2.97 -13.73 -0.22
CA PRO A 7 -2.69 -12.75 0.81
C PRO A 7 -1.60 -13.27 1.75
N LEU A 8 -0.58 -12.45 2.01
CA LEU A 8 0.56 -12.82 2.84
C LEU A 8 0.22 -12.64 4.33
N SER A 9 0.66 -13.58 5.18
CA SER A 9 0.51 -13.46 6.64
C SER A 9 1.57 -12.52 7.22
N VAL A 10 1.32 -11.22 7.07
CA VAL A 10 2.27 -10.15 7.43
C VAL A 10 1.70 -9.14 8.42
N MET A 11 0.40 -9.20 8.73
CA MET A 11 -0.24 -8.28 9.66
C MET A 11 -0.15 -8.82 11.08
N PHE A 12 0.14 -7.97 12.06
CA PHE A 12 0.12 -8.39 13.46
C PHE A 12 -1.34 -8.56 13.94
N ALA A 13 -1.66 -9.73 14.50
CA ALA A 13 -2.98 -9.99 15.07
C ALA A 13 -3.30 -9.03 16.22
N ARG A 14 -4.58 -8.72 16.43
CA ARG A 14 -5.05 -7.95 17.61
C ARG A 14 -5.08 -8.78 18.89
N SER A 15 -5.07 -10.11 18.78
CA SER A 15 -5.05 -11.04 19.92
C SER A 15 -3.69 -11.02 20.62
N ALA A 16 -3.68 -11.37 21.91
CA ALA A 16 -2.43 -11.51 22.66
C ALA A 16 -1.60 -12.68 22.10
N GLY A 17 -0.57 -12.38 21.31
CA GLY A 17 0.32 -13.36 20.69
C GLY A 17 1.22 -12.74 19.62
N CYS A 18 2.19 -13.51 19.11
CA CYS A 18 3.03 -13.13 17.96
C CYS A 18 2.51 -13.70 16.64
N GLU A 19 1.22 -14.03 16.57
CA GLU A 19 0.61 -14.60 15.37
C GLU A 19 0.44 -13.50 14.30
N MET A 20 0.82 -13.84 13.08
CA MET A 20 0.61 -12.99 11.91
C MET A 20 -0.60 -13.49 11.13
N THR A 21 -1.40 -12.55 10.65
CA THR A 21 -2.60 -12.82 9.85
C THR A 21 -2.46 -12.24 8.47
N SER A 22 -3.22 -12.80 7.53
CA SER A 22 -3.34 -12.31 6.16
C SER A 22 -4.42 -11.25 5.98
N GLU A 23 -5.26 -11.07 7.00
CA GLU A 23 -6.34 -10.08 7.03
C GLU A 23 -6.52 -9.50 8.45
N VAL A 24 -6.97 -8.24 8.50
CA VAL A 24 -7.38 -7.55 9.73
C VAL A 24 -8.66 -6.78 9.43
N ARG A 25 -9.60 -6.80 10.38
CA ARG A 25 -10.86 -6.05 10.31
C ARG A 25 -10.78 -4.80 11.19
N THR A 26 -11.42 -3.73 10.72
CA THR A 26 -11.54 -2.48 11.47
C THR A 26 -12.78 -2.46 12.35
N ALA A 27 -12.86 -1.47 13.25
CA ALA A 27 -14.10 -1.23 14.00
C ALA A 27 -15.25 -0.84 13.06
N VAL A 28 -16.44 -1.36 13.32
CA VAL A 28 -17.67 -1.06 12.57
C VAL A 28 -18.44 0.06 13.26
N VAL A 29 -18.79 1.11 12.52
CA VAL A 29 -19.59 2.24 13.04
C VAL A 29 -21.03 2.12 12.54
N TYR A 30 -21.97 1.97 13.47
CA TYR A 30 -23.39 1.77 13.15
C TYR A 30 -24.03 3.04 12.54
N HIS A 31 -24.80 2.88 11.46
CA HIS A 31 -25.51 3.95 10.75
C HIS A 31 -24.67 5.16 10.34
N ASN A 32 -23.38 4.96 10.06
CA ASN A 32 -22.51 6.02 9.57
C ASN A 32 -22.07 5.76 8.13
N LYS A 33 -22.46 6.65 7.21
CA LYS A 33 -22.08 6.58 5.79
C LYS A 33 -20.67 7.14 5.51
N THR A 34 -20.09 7.84 6.47
CA THR A 34 -18.75 8.45 6.41
C THR A 34 -17.99 8.08 7.70
N PRO A 35 -17.65 6.79 7.90
CA PRO A 35 -16.99 6.36 9.11
C PRO A 35 -15.58 6.94 9.21
N HIS A 36 -15.27 7.55 10.35
CA HIS A 36 -13.90 7.90 10.72
C HIS A 36 -13.29 6.71 11.46
N ILE A 37 -12.35 6.03 10.80
CA ILE A 37 -11.65 4.87 11.35
C ILE A 37 -10.27 5.36 11.83
N ALA A 38 -9.94 5.09 13.10
CA ALA A 38 -8.67 5.49 13.72
C ALA A 38 -7.75 4.29 14.00
N ASP A 39 -7.99 3.18 13.31
CA ASP A 39 -7.27 1.93 13.53
C ASP A 39 -5.86 2.00 12.95
N GLU A 40 -4.85 1.73 13.79
CA GLU A 40 -3.47 1.53 13.35
C GLU A 40 -3.22 0.03 13.13
N ILE A 41 -2.75 -0.33 11.93
CA ILE A 41 -2.43 -1.72 11.57
C ILE A 41 -0.94 -1.79 11.27
N LYS A 42 -0.24 -2.67 11.98
CA LYS A 42 1.20 -2.90 11.78
C LYS A 42 1.41 -4.06 10.84
N LEU A 43 2.36 -3.91 9.92
CA LEU A 43 2.71 -4.92 8.94
C LEU A 43 4.22 -5.21 9.02
N ARG A 44 4.59 -6.50 9.00
CA ARG A 44 5.96 -6.96 8.75
C ARG A 44 6.05 -7.44 7.30
N ILE A 45 6.20 -6.48 6.39
CA ILE A 45 6.29 -6.75 4.95
C ILE A 45 7.61 -7.46 4.58
N PRO A 46 7.65 -8.26 3.50
CA PRO A 46 8.87 -8.87 2.98
C PRO A 46 9.92 -7.82 2.60
N VAL A 47 11.20 -8.22 2.59
CA VAL A 47 12.32 -7.33 2.17
C VAL A 47 12.49 -7.30 0.65
N ASP A 48 11.98 -8.32 -0.03
CA ASP A 48 12.06 -8.58 -1.45
C ASP A 48 10.73 -8.22 -2.14
N LEU A 49 10.27 -6.99 -1.92
CA LEU A 49 9.08 -6.47 -2.59
C LEU A 49 9.29 -6.35 -4.09
N ASP A 50 8.21 -6.55 -4.83
CA ASP A 50 8.10 -6.33 -6.27
C ASP A 50 6.82 -5.53 -6.60
N ASP A 51 6.68 -5.17 -7.87
CA ASP A 51 5.56 -4.36 -8.37
C ASP A 51 4.18 -5.05 -8.27
N GLY A 52 4.13 -6.33 -7.89
CA GLY A 52 2.90 -7.08 -7.65
C GLY A 52 2.39 -6.98 -6.22
N HIS A 53 3.23 -6.58 -5.27
CA HIS A 53 2.85 -6.43 -3.87
C HIS A 53 1.96 -5.20 -3.67
N HIS A 54 0.80 -5.40 -3.05
CA HIS A 54 -0.16 -4.33 -2.79
C HIS A 54 -0.97 -4.61 -1.53
N LEU A 55 -1.57 -3.56 -0.96
CA LEU A 55 -2.62 -3.67 0.05
C LEU A 55 -3.98 -3.71 -0.64
N LEU A 56 -4.84 -4.63 -0.22
CA LEU A 56 -6.24 -4.69 -0.64
C LEU A 56 -7.14 -4.27 0.51
N PHE A 57 -8.02 -3.31 0.25
CA PHE A 57 -9.05 -2.84 1.15
C PHE A 57 -10.39 -3.30 0.64
N THR A 58 -11.14 -4.02 1.48
CA THR A 58 -12.51 -4.46 1.17
C THR A 58 -13.47 -3.79 2.14
N PHE A 59 -14.49 -3.13 1.59
CA PHE A 59 -15.52 -2.44 2.35
C PHE A 59 -16.73 -3.34 2.48
N TYR A 60 -17.22 -3.52 3.71
CA TYR A 60 -18.37 -4.37 4.01
C TYR A 60 -19.54 -3.55 4.56
N HIS A 61 -20.74 -3.90 4.13
CA HIS A 61 -21.96 -3.58 4.84
C HIS A 61 -22.28 -4.72 5.82
N ILE A 62 -22.43 -4.38 7.11
CA ILE A 62 -22.73 -5.35 8.17
C ILE A 62 -24.20 -5.21 8.57
N SER A 63 -25.00 -6.26 8.35
CA SER A 63 -26.40 -6.30 8.76
C SER A 63 -26.51 -6.61 10.26
N CYS A 64 -27.27 -5.81 11.02
CA CYS A 64 -27.54 -6.13 12.43
C CYS A 64 -28.82 -6.98 12.63
N LYS A 65 -29.57 -7.25 11.55
CA LYS A 65 -30.83 -8.01 11.61
C LYS A 65 -30.55 -9.48 11.31
N ALA A 66 -30.16 -10.24 12.32
CA ALA A 66 -30.15 -11.69 12.24
C ALA A 66 -31.57 -12.22 12.43
N ASN A 67 -32.41 -12.12 11.39
CA ASN A 67 -33.77 -12.69 11.44
C ASN A 67 -33.72 -14.24 11.38
N ASN A 68 -32.65 -14.80 10.81
CA ASN A 68 -32.34 -16.23 10.77
C ASN A 68 -30.84 -16.47 11.00
N LYS A 69 -30.46 -17.61 11.59
CA LYS A 69 -29.05 -17.96 11.88
C LYS A 69 -28.19 -18.22 10.63
N ASP A 70 -28.82 -18.45 9.47
CA ASP A 70 -28.14 -18.80 8.21
C ASP A 70 -28.07 -17.64 7.21
N GLU A 71 -28.56 -16.44 7.56
CA GLU A 71 -28.46 -15.27 6.68
C GLU A 71 -27.04 -14.67 6.73
N GLU A 72 -26.49 -14.37 5.55
CA GLU A 72 -25.20 -13.69 5.42
C GLU A 72 -25.26 -12.31 6.07
N VAL A 73 -24.30 -12.03 6.95
CA VAL A 73 -24.30 -10.80 7.77
C VAL A 73 -23.39 -9.74 7.18
N GLU A 74 -22.40 -10.14 6.36
CA GLU A 74 -21.38 -9.27 5.79
C GLU A 74 -21.48 -9.26 4.27
N TYR A 75 -21.70 -8.09 3.68
CA TYR A 75 -21.79 -7.94 2.22
C TYR A 75 -20.66 -7.06 1.72
N PRO A 76 -19.73 -7.55 0.88
CA PRO A 76 -18.73 -6.68 0.27
C PRO A 76 -19.40 -5.69 -0.68
N ILE A 77 -19.20 -4.40 -0.42
CA ILE A 77 -19.82 -3.29 -1.16
C ILE A 77 -18.82 -2.46 -1.96
N GLY A 78 -17.52 -2.70 -1.78
CA GLY A 78 -16.51 -2.04 -2.58
C GLY A 78 -15.10 -2.47 -2.25
N PHE A 79 -14.17 -2.06 -3.10
CA PHE A 79 -12.77 -2.40 -3.05
C PHE A 79 -11.91 -1.18 -3.35
N SER A 80 -10.77 -1.09 -2.68
CA SER A 80 -9.68 -0.18 -3.04
C SER A 80 -8.37 -0.91 -2.86
N TRP A 81 -7.29 -0.44 -3.48
CA TRP A 81 -5.99 -1.09 -3.36
C TRP A 81 -4.87 -0.07 -3.46
N LEU A 82 -3.71 -0.41 -2.92
CA LEU A 82 -2.52 0.43 -2.99
C LEU A 82 -1.29 -0.41 -3.32
N PRO A 83 -0.65 -0.21 -4.48
CA PRO A 83 0.65 -0.81 -4.78
C PRO A 83 1.66 -0.42 -3.69
N LEU A 84 2.28 -1.42 -3.06
CA LEU A 84 3.22 -1.20 -1.95
C LEU A 84 4.59 -0.78 -2.45
N PHE A 85 4.99 -1.24 -3.61
CA PHE A 85 6.31 -0.99 -4.17
C PHE A 85 6.17 -0.63 -5.65
N ARG A 86 6.79 0.48 -6.06
CA ARG A 86 6.81 0.92 -7.46
C ARG A 86 8.07 1.73 -7.72
N ASP A 87 8.70 1.52 -8.87
CA ASP A 87 9.91 2.23 -9.30
C ASP A 87 11.06 2.16 -8.29
N GLY A 88 11.17 1.05 -7.55
CA GLY A 88 12.20 0.88 -6.52
C GLY A 88 11.87 1.50 -5.16
N ARG A 89 10.68 2.11 -5.03
CA ARG A 89 10.26 2.89 -3.85
C ARG A 89 9.10 2.21 -3.14
N LEU A 90 9.16 2.23 -1.81
CA LEU A 90 8.02 1.84 -0.96
C LEU A 90 7.00 2.99 -0.92
N SER A 91 5.73 2.67 -1.11
CA SER A 91 4.63 3.63 -1.00
C SER A 91 4.42 4.05 0.46
N THR A 92 4.78 5.30 0.79
CA THR A 92 4.59 5.91 2.12
C THR A 92 3.98 7.30 2.00
N GLY A 93 3.29 7.75 3.04
CA GLY A 93 2.62 9.06 3.09
C GLY A 93 1.10 8.94 3.11
N ASP A 94 0.42 10.04 2.81
CA ASP A 94 -1.03 10.14 2.82
C ASP A 94 -1.61 9.82 1.44
N PHE A 95 -2.60 8.92 1.42
CA PHE A 95 -3.28 8.46 0.21
C PHE A 95 -4.77 8.76 0.27
N HIS A 96 -5.32 9.16 -0.87
CA HIS A 96 -6.73 9.44 -1.08
C HIS A 96 -7.19 8.58 -2.24
N LEU A 97 -7.81 7.44 -1.94
CA LEU A 97 -8.11 6.40 -2.91
C LEU A 97 -9.58 6.38 -3.30
N PRO A 98 -9.88 6.12 -4.59
CA PRO A 98 -11.24 5.82 -5.03
C PRO A 98 -11.66 4.41 -4.63
N ILE A 99 -12.97 4.17 -4.61
CA ILE A 99 -13.56 2.87 -4.29
C ILE A 99 -14.24 2.30 -5.54
N CYS A 100 -13.78 1.12 -5.98
CA CYS A 100 -14.39 0.29 -7.01
C CYS A 100 -15.59 -0.45 -6.42
N LEU A 101 -16.73 -0.44 -7.12
CA LEU A 101 -17.96 -1.12 -6.67
C LEU A 101 -18.15 -2.51 -7.30
N ASP A 102 -17.31 -2.87 -8.27
CA ASP A 102 -17.37 -4.13 -8.98
C ASP A 102 -16.25 -5.07 -8.56
N ARG A 103 -16.35 -6.33 -8.98
CA ARG A 103 -15.25 -7.29 -8.81
C ARG A 103 -14.00 -6.76 -9.52
N LEU A 104 -12.90 -6.71 -8.78
CA LEU A 104 -11.62 -6.26 -9.32
C LEU A 104 -11.18 -7.09 -10.53
N PRO A 105 -10.78 -6.45 -11.65
CA PRO A 105 -10.31 -7.12 -12.85
C PRO A 105 -9.00 -7.85 -12.58
N SER A 106 -8.61 -8.77 -13.46
CA SER A 106 -7.29 -9.40 -13.37
C SER A 106 -6.18 -8.34 -13.41
N SER A 107 -5.08 -8.55 -12.69
CA SER A 107 -3.91 -7.67 -12.66
C SER A 107 -4.13 -6.25 -12.12
N TYR A 108 -5.26 -5.98 -11.45
CA TYR A 108 -5.51 -4.67 -10.83
C TYR A 108 -4.38 -4.23 -9.89
N GLY A 109 -3.71 -5.17 -9.20
CA GLY A 109 -2.63 -4.88 -8.26
C GLY A 109 -1.43 -4.15 -8.88
N TYR A 110 -1.21 -4.28 -10.19
CA TYR A 110 -0.17 -3.55 -10.92
C TYR A 110 -0.59 -2.14 -11.35
N LEU A 111 -1.89 -1.84 -11.32
CA LEU A 111 -2.47 -0.58 -11.79
C LEU A 111 -2.64 0.39 -10.62
N SER A 112 -2.48 1.69 -10.88
CA SER A 112 -2.85 2.70 -9.88
C SER A 112 -4.37 2.81 -9.78
N PRO A 113 -4.96 2.84 -8.58
CA PRO A 113 -6.39 3.10 -8.42
C PRO A 113 -6.79 4.51 -8.91
N ASP A 114 -5.84 5.45 -8.98
CA ASP A 114 -6.04 6.82 -9.49
C ASP A 114 -6.34 6.87 -10.99
N VAL A 115 -6.11 5.77 -11.72
CA VAL A 115 -6.49 5.66 -13.13
C VAL A 115 -7.81 4.92 -13.19
N ALA A 116 -8.86 5.63 -13.63
CA ALA A 116 -10.19 5.05 -13.81
C ALA A 116 -10.15 3.93 -14.86
N LEU A 117 -10.17 2.69 -14.38
CA LEU A 117 -10.19 1.50 -15.22
C LEU A 117 -11.46 1.47 -16.09
N PRO A 118 -11.35 1.09 -17.37
CA PRO A 118 -12.49 1.03 -18.27
C PRO A 118 -13.47 -0.06 -17.81
N ASN A 119 -14.77 0.19 -17.99
CA ASN A 119 -15.85 -0.74 -17.64
C ASN A 119 -15.93 -1.14 -16.16
N VAL A 120 -15.37 -0.32 -15.27
CA VAL A 120 -15.47 -0.49 -13.82
C VAL A 120 -16.40 0.59 -13.26
N ARG A 121 -17.34 0.19 -12.40
CA ARG A 121 -18.15 1.15 -11.63
C ARG A 121 -17.38 1.64 -10.42
N TRP A 122 -17.39 2.95 -10.24
CA TRP A 122 -16.71 3.64 -9.15
C TRP A 122 -17.71 4.36 -8.26
N LEU A 123 -17.46 4.34 -6.95
CA LEU A 123 -18.22 5.13 -6.00
C LEU A 123 -18.05 6.62 -6.29
N ASP A 124 -19.14 7.38 -6.19
CA ASP A 124 -19.18 8.84 -6.39
C ASP A 124 -18.48 9.35 -7.66
N GLY A 125 -18.45 8.54 -8.72
CA GLY A 125 -17.82 8.90 -9.98
C GLY A 125 -16.29 8.94 -9.92
N HIS A 126 -15.66 7.98 -9.23
CA HIS A 126 -14.20 7.83 -9.09
C HIS A 126 -13.56 8.92 -8.20
N LYS A 127 -14.37 9.62 -7.39
CA LYS A 127 -13.82 10.52 -6.37
C LYS A 127 -13.01 9.74 -5.33
N PRO A 128 -11.87 10.29 -4.88
CA PRO A 128 -11.11 9.70 -3.81
C PRO A 128 -11.83 9.97 -2.48
N VAL A 129 -12.47 8.93 -1.94
CA VAL A 129 -13.30 9.02 -0.73
C VAL A 129 -12.78 8.17 0.43
N PHE A 130 -11.71 7.40 0.19
CA PHE A 130 -11.03 6.62 1.21
C PHE A 130 -9.66 7.20 1.50
N ASN A 131 -9.42 7.60 2.75
CA ASN A 131 -8.16 8.21 3.17
C ASN A 131 -7.39 7.27 4.09
N LEU A 132 -6.09 7.15 3.87
CA LEU A 132 -5.18 6.43 4.77
C LEU A 132 -3.81 7.10 4.80
N SER A 133 -3.03 6.77 5.83
CA SER A 133 -1.62 7.14 5.92
C SER A 133 -0.77 5.89 6.09
N ILE A 134 0.35 5.80 5.37
CA ILE A 134 1.33 4.72 5.50
C ILE A 134 2.63 5.29 6.01
N ILE A 135 3.04 4.80 7.17
CA ILE A 135 4.33 5.12 7.78
C ILE A 135 5.15 3.84 7.72
N ALA A 136 6.28 3.89 7.01
CA ALA A 136 7.23 2.79 7.09
C ALA A 136 8.23 3.01 8.23
N ILE A 137 8.61 1.92 8.87
CA ILE A 137 9.74 1.89 9.81
C ILE A 137 10.68 0.84 9.24
N SER A 138 11.57 1.28 8.34
CA SER A 138 12.44 0.40 7.57
C SER A 138 13.88 0.89 7.56
N THR A 139 14.80 -0.05 7.73
CA THR A 139 16.23 0.17 7.49
C THR A 139 16.66 -0.29 6.08
N VAL A 140 15.72 -0.88 5.32
CA VAL A 140 15.95 -1.44 3.98
C VAL A 140 15.45 -0.47 2.90
N HIS A 141 14.29 0.14 3.13
CA HIS A 141 13.69 1.12 2.21
C HIS A 141 13.87 2.52 2.78
N PRO A 142 14.80 3.34 2.24
CA PRO A 142 15.02 4.71 2.70
C PRO A 142 13.76 5.55 2.44
N GLN A 143 13.36 6.34 3.45
CA GLN A 143 12.25 7.30 3.32
C GLN A 143 12.70 8.69 2.90
N ASP A 144 13.99 8.97 3.05
CA ASP A 144 14.60 10.23 2.63
C ASP A 144 15.02 10.15 1.16
N GLU A 145 14.57 11.12 0.36
CA GLU A 145 14.82 11.15 -1.08
C GLU A 145 16.33 11.24 -1.41
N TYR A 146 17.13 11.90 -0.57
CA TYR A 146 18.56 12.04 -0.80
C TYR A 146 19.29 10.74 -0.48
N LEU A 147 18.91 10.04 0.60
CA LEU A 147 19.45 8.72 0.95
C LEU A 147 19.13 7.73 -0.16
N GLU A 148 17.91 7.77 -0.66
CA GLU A 148 17.46 6.92 -1.73
C GLU A 148 18.24 7.17 -3.04
N ARG A 149 18.37 8.43 -3.47
CA ARG A 149 19.17 8.79 -4.66
C ARG A 149 20.62 8.34 -4.51
N PHE A 150 21.18 8.47 -3.31
CA PHE A 150 22.53 8.00 -3.02
C PHE A 150 22.63 6.47 -3.15
N PHE A 151 21.73 5.71 -2.53
CA PHE A 151 21.76 4.25 -2.60
C PHE A 151 21.50 3.71 -4.01
N ILE A 152 20.58 4.31 -4.77
CA ILE A 152 20.39 4.00 -6.20
C ILE A 152 21.70 4.23 -6.96
N GLY A 153 22.36 5.36 -6.70
CA GLY A 153 23.67 5.66 -7.29
C GLY A 153 24.71 4.61 -6.96
N VAL A 154 24.88 4.26 -5.68
CA VAL A 154 25.87 3.26 -5.24
C VAL A 154 25.57 1.89 -5.84
N ASN A 155 24.31 1.45 -5.83
CA ASN A 155 23.91 0.18 -6.41
C ASN A 155 24.19 0.12 -7.92
N SER A 156 24.01 1.24 -8.63
CA SER A 156 24.34 1.32 -10.06
C SER A 156 25.82 1.08 -10.37
N LEU A 157 26.73 1.34 -9.43
CA LEU A 157 28.17 1.04 -9.59
C LEU A 157 28.44 -0.46 -9.69
N SER A 158 27.62 -1.27 -9.02
CA SER A 158 27.68 -2.74 -9.08
C SER A 158 26.85 -3.33 -10.23
N SER A 159 26.04 -2.51 -10.90
CA SER A 159 25.17 -2.95 -12.00
C SER A 159 25.97 -3.26 -13.26
N THR A 160 25.73 -4.44 -13.83
CA THR A 160 26.25 -4.82 -15.15
C THR A 160 25.26 -4.54 -16.28
N ASP A 161 24.09 -3.96 -15.97
CA ASP A 161 23.07 -3.65 -16.97
C ASP A 161 23.49 -2.47 -17.85
N ARG A 162 23.78 -2.75 -19.12
CA ARG A 162 24.18 -1.74 -20.11
C ARG A 162 23.08 -0.71 -20.42
N ARG A 163 21.81 -1.01 -20.10
CA ARG A 163 20.69 -0.08 -20.32
C ARG A 163 20.55 0.94 -19.19
N LYS A 164 21.13 0.67 -18.02
CA LYS A 164 21.18 1.56 -16.85
C LYS A 164 22.64 1.74 -16.44
N PRO A 165 23.41 2.56 -17.17
CA PRO A 165 24.82 2.75 -16.87
C PRO A 165 25.03 3.27 -15.45
N PRO A 166 26.17 2.96 -14.82
CA PRO A 166 26.51 3.48 -13.50
C PRO A 166 26.46 5.00 -13.48
N VAL A 167 25.97 5.57 -12.38
CA VAL A 167 26.02 7.03 -12.18
C VAL A 167 27.46 7.52 -12.10
N SER A 168 27.71 8.77 -12.48
CA SER A 168 29.05 9.35 -12.41
C SER A 168 29.48 9.61 -10.96
N GLU A 169 30.78 9.59 -10.71
CA GLU A 169 31.37 9.90 -9.39
C GLU A 169 30.91 11.28 -8.88
N ASN A 170 30.86 12.30 -9.75
CA ASN A 170 30.39 13.64 -9.40
C ASN A 170 28.92 13.66 -8.96
N ALA A 171 28.07 12.84 -9.55
CA ALA A 171 26.67 12.72 -9.14
C ALA A 171 26.55 12.09 -7.75
N LEU A 172 27.40 11.09 -7.43
CA LEU A 172 27.47 10.47 -6.11
C LEU A 172 27.99 11.43 -5.04
N ILE A 173 29.07 12.17 -5.34
CA ILE A 173 29.61 13.18 -4.44
C ILE A 173 28.56 14.25 -4.14
N SER A 174 27.83 14.70 -5.16
CA SER A 174 26.77 15.69 -4.99
C SER A 174 25.63 15.15 -4.11
N ALA A 175 25.20 13.90 -4.32
CA ALA A 175 24.17 13.28 -3.48
C ALA A 175 24.63 13.14 -2.01
N ALA A 176 25.89 12.75 -1.78
CA ALA A 176 26.48 12.65 -0.44
C ALA A 176 26.62 14.02 0.25
N GLN A 177 26.97 15.08 -0.49
CA GLN A 177 27.06 16.43 0.05
C GLN A 177 25.69 16.98 0.46
N VAL A 178 24.65 16.72 -0.34
CA VAL A 178 23.28 17.12 0.01
C VAL A 178 22.80 16.40 1.26
N LEU A 179 23.14 15.11 1.42
CA LEU A 179 22.88 14.37 2.65
C LEU A 179 23.55 15.00 3.88
N LEU A 180 24.85 15.28 3.79
CA LEU A 180 25.61 15.90 4.89
C LEU A 180 25.06 17.28 5.25
N PHE A 181 24.56 18.04 4.27
CA PHE A 181 23.97 19.35 4.49
C PHE A 181 22.55 19.28 5.09
N ALA A 182 21.73 18.32 4.68
CA ALA A 182 20.41 18.10 5.27
C ALA A 182 20.51 17.69 6.76
N TRP A 183 21.53 16.90 7.10
CA TRP A 183 21.78 16.45 8.47
C TRP A 183 22.37 17.53 9.39
N SER A 184 23.01 18.57 8.85
CA SER A 184 23.55 19.68 9.66
C SER A 184 22.51 20.74 10.03
N LEU A 185 21.31 20.67 9.44
CA LEU A 185 20.20 21.60 9.64
C LEU A 185 19.07 21.04 10.53
N SER A 186 19.20 19.80 11.02
CA SER A 186 18.28 19.14 11.96
C SER A 186 18.87 19.10 13.36
#